data_AF-A0ABD5ZUV1-F1
#
_entry.id   AF-A0ABD5ZUV1-F1
#
_cell.length_a   1.000
_cell.length_b   1.000
_cell.length_c   1.000
_cell.angle_alpha   90.00
_cell.angle_beta   90.00
_cell.angle_gamma   90.00
#
_symmetry.space_group_name_H-M   'P 1'
#
loop_
_entity.id
_entity.type
_entity.pdbx_description
1 polymer ?
#
loop_
_entity_poly.entity_id
_entity_poly.type
_entity_poly.pdbx_seq_one_letter_code
_entity_poly.pdbx_strand_id
1 'polypeptide(L)'
;MRRGVPTLVVALSLILAGCVGLAPEASPTDTPEPTVTTTPEPTATATATATPAPVGVEYVVRAGTIPDDFRSVNVTLQVVFVERSEDVGPCWRETYTGPYEPTITPIAPPSGDCHRSEPVTLDLTDLDDGQSLGRVTAPGRFDAGHAMLVTNVTATYRNGTAATGIRGASGKRANVVTGRPAGRHRVTLSLAPYTDRPYDYWIVAESAA
;
A
#
# COMPACT_ATOMS: atom_id res chain seq x y z
N MET A 1 -13.12 -36.96 32.40
CA MET A 1 -12.84 -35.68 33.08
C MET A 1 -13.13 -34.54 32.11
N ARG A 2 -14.04 -33.62 32.49
CA ARG A 2 -14.22 -32.18 32.12
C ARG A 2 -14.09 -31.78 30.63
N ARG A 3 -15.18 -31.40 29.94
CA ARG A 3 -15.83 -30.05 29.85
C ARG A 3 -14.90 -28.98 29.24
N GLY A 4 -15.28 -28.17 28.24
CA GLY A 4 -16.60 -27.91 27.67
C GLY A 4 -16.56 -26.90 26.51
N VAL A 5 -17.72 -26.72 25.89
CA VAL A 5 -18.06 -25.71 24.87
C VAL A 5 -18.95 -24.66 25.55
N PRO A 6 -18.80 -23.35 25.27
CA PRO A 6 -19.85 -22.40 25.56
C PRO A 6 -20.49 -21.89 24.25
N THR A 7 -21.73 -22.33 24.05
CA THR A 7 -22.74 -21.67 23.23
C THR A 7 -23.31 -20.52 24.08
N LEU A 8 -23.34 -19.29 23.58
CA LEU A 8 -23.96 -18.16 24.28
C LEU A 8 -25.13 -17.63 23.44
N VAL A 9 -26.33 -17.87 23.97
CA VAL A 9 -27.64 -17.53 23.41
C VAL A 9 -28.10 -16.19 23.96
N VAL A 10 -28.73 -15.43 23.07
CA VAL A 10 -29.36 -14.11 23.21
C VAL A 10 -30.61 -14.14 24.13
N ALA A 11 -30.78 -13.10 24.96
CA ALA A 11 -32.08 -12.69 25.52
C ALA A 11 -32.01 -11.17 25.80
N LEU A 12 -32.65 -10.32 24.98
CA LEU A 12 -34.06 -9.86 25.07
C LEU A 12 -34.34 -9.00 26.31
N SER A 13 -34.56 -7.70 26.11
CA SER A 13 -35.14 -6.80 27.11
C SER A 13 -36.03 -5.74 26.43
N LEU A 14 -37.34 -6.00 26.48
CA LEU A 14 -38.43 -5.05 26.24
C LEU A 14 -38.80 -4.38 27.57
N ILE A 15 -38.94 -3.05 27.61
CA ILE A 15 -39.70 -2.38 28.67
C ILE A 15 -40.63 -1.34 28.04
N LEU A 16 -41.93 -1.57 28.22
CA LEU A 16 -43.05 -0.70 27.91
C LEU A 16 -43.43 0.16 29.14
N ALA A 17 -43.75 1.43 28.87
CA ALA A 17 -44.87 2.25 29.36
C ALA A 17 -45.26 2.29 30.86
N GLY A 18 -45.31 3.54 31.38
CA GLY A 18 -46.51 4.12 32.03
C GLY A 18 -46.52 4.25 33.56
N CYS A 19 -46.70 5.49 34.07
CA CYS A 19 -47.84 5.82 34.96
C CYS A 19 -47.92 7.33 35.24
N VAL A 20 -49.16 7.81 35.19
CA VAL A 20 -49.64 9.18 35.38
C VAL A 20 -49.89 9.44 36.87
N GLY A 21 -49.57 10.63 37.36
CA GLY A 21 -49.92 11.12 38.70
C GLY A 21 -50.34 12.59 38.65
N LEU A 22 -51.57 12.86 39.10
CA LEU A 22 -52.30 14.14 39.01
C LEU A 22 -52.14 15.02 40.27
N ALA A 23 -52.26 16.34 40.03
CA ALA A 23 -52.74 17.45 40.90
C ALA A 23 -51.75 18.17 41.84
N PRO A 24 -51.96 19.47 42.21
CA PRO A 24 -53.13 20.33 41.98
C PRO A 24 -52.86 21.74 41.38
N GLU A 25 -53.96 22.43 41.07
CA GLU A 25 -54.07 23.83 40.62
C GLU A 25 -53.53 24.85 41.64
N ALA A 26 -52.82 25.87 41.14
CA ALA A 26 -52.63 27.15 41.81
C ALA A 26 -52.84 28.29 40.79
N SER A 27 -53.55 29.33 41.23
CA SER A 27 -54.03 30.49 40.45
C SER A 27 -52.92 31.33 39.79
N PRO A 28 -53.21 32.06 38.69
CA PRO A 28 -52.20 32.83 37.97
C PRO A 28 -51.80 34.07 38.78
N THR A 29 -50.50 34.18 39.09
CA THR A 29 -49.88 35.43 39.51
C THR A 29 -49.11 35.97 38.32
N ASP A 30 -49.56 37.10 37.77
CA ASP A 30 -48.85 37.85 36.73
C ASP A 30 -47.44 38.22 37.22
N THR A 31 -46.46 37.44 36.77
CA THR A 31 -45.04 37.72 36.93
C THR A 31 -44.55 38.29 35.59
N PRO A 32 -43.89 39.46 35.55
CA PRO A 32 -43.36 39.97 34.29
C PRO A 32 -42.36 38.97 33.71
N GLU A 33 -42.62 38.54 32.48
CA GLU A 33 -41.76 37.67 31.68
C GLU A 33 -40.36 38.31 31.57
N PRO A 34 -39.28 37.63 32.00
CA PRO A 34 -37.94 38.14 31.77
C PRO A 34 -37.68 38.12 30.26
N THR A 35 -37.41 39.27 29.67
CA THR A 35 -36.91 39.37 28.30
C THR A 35 -35.56 38.64 28.22
N VAL A 36 -35.58 37.40 27.74
CA VAL A 36 -34.36 36.63 27.44
C VAL A 36 -33.74 37.27 26.22
N THR A 37 -32.74 38.12 26.44
CA THR A 37 -31.85 38.56 25.37
C THR A 37 -30.99 37.34 25.00
N THR A 38 -31.36 36.65 23.94
CA THR A 38 -30.54 35.61 23.31
C THR A 38 -29.30 36.28 22.72
N THR A 39 -28.21 36.30 23.48
CA THR A 39 -26.88 36.55 22.92
C THR A 39 -26.64 35.50 21.83
N PRO A 40 -26.30 35.87 20.59
CA PRO A 40 -25.99 34.89 19.56
C PRO A 40 -24.83 34.04 20.05
N GLU A 41 -25.05 32.72 20.11
CA GLU A 41 -24.00 31.75 20.42
C GLU A 41 -22.89 31.93 19.38
N PRO A 42 -21.63 32.13 19.80
CA PRO A 42 -20.53 32.28 18.85
C PRO A 42 -20.46 31.00 18.02
N THR A 43 -20.69 31.12 16.72
CA THR A 43 -20.51 30.01 15.78
C THR A 43 -19.06 29.58 15.85
N ALA A 44 -18.82 28.37 16.40
CA ALA A 44 -17.48 27.79 16.44
C ALA A 44 -16.93 27.71 15.01
N THR A 45 -15.87 28.47 14.74
CA THR A 45 -15.16 28.38 13.46
C THR A 45 -14.44 27.03 13.47
N ALA A 46 -14.72 26.18 12.48
CA ALA A 46 -14.03 24.90 12.34
C ALA A 46 -12.52 25.15 12.19
N THR A 47 -11.73 24.64 13.12
CA THR A 47 -10.27 24.64 13.03
C THR A 47 -9.86 23.79 11.83
N ALA A 48 -9.16 24.40 10.86
CA ALA A 48 -8.63 23.66 9.72
C ALA A 48 -7.73 22.52 10.20
N THR A 49 -8.06 21.28 9.82
CA THR A 49 -7.19 20.13 10.08
C THR A 49 -5.93 20.28 9.23
N ALA A 50 -4.77 20.26 9.86
CA ALA A 50 -3.50 20.36 9.15
C ALA A 50 -3.36 19.21 8.13
N THR A 51 -3.07 19.54 6.87
CA THR A 51 -2.75 18.52 5.87
C THR A 51 -1.41 17.86 6.22
N PRO A 52 -1.33 16.52 6.25
CA PRO A 52 -0.07 15.83 6.51
C PRO A 52 1.02 16.23 5.52
N ALA A 53 2.23 16.48 6.03
CA ALA A 53 3.39 16.79 5.20
C ALA A 53 3.73 15.61 4.27
N PRO A 54 4.19 15.86 3.02
CA PRO A 54 4.60 14.80 2.10
C PRO A 54 5.65 13.85 2.69
N VAL A 55 5.55 12.58 2.32
CA VAL A 55 6.53 11.53 2.66
C VAL A 55 7.38 11.19 1.45
N GLY A 56 8.51 10.50 1.65
CA GLY A 56 9.32 10.08 0.52
C GLY A 56 10.56 9.28 0.88
N VAL A 57 11.06 8.57 -0.11
CA VAL A 57 12.16 7.60 -0.02
C VAL A 57 13.13 7.78 -1.17
N GLU A 58 14.37 7.37 -0.98
CA GLU A 58 15.36 7.26 -2.06
C GLU A 58 15.70 5.78 -2.27
N TYR A 59 15.77 5.36 -3.53
CA TYR A 59 16.20 4.02 -3.90
C TYR A 59 17.50 4.07 -4.70
N VAL A 60 18.47 3.25 -4.30
CA VAL A 60 19.71 3.00 -5.04
C VAL A 60 19.67 1.57 -5.57
N VAL A 61 19.64 1.44 -6.89
CA VAL A 61 19.55 0.16 -7.59
C VAL A 61 20.93 -0.27 -8.04
N ARG A 62 21.32 -1.51 -7.76
CA ARG A 62 22.56 -2.12 -8.21
C ARG A 62 22.27 -3.29 -9.12
N ALA A 63 23.15 -3.53 -10.08
CA ALA A 63 23.22 -4.82 -10.72
C ALA A 63 23.89 -5.82 -9.78
N GLY A 64 23.30 -7.01 -9.68
CA GLY A 64 23.97 -8.19 -9.16
C GLY A 64 24.50 -9.03 -10.30
N THR A 65 24.41 -10.35 -10.18
CA THR A 65 24.87 -11.27 -11.23
C THR A 65 23.97 -11.18 -12.45
N ILE A 66 24.60 -11.00 -13.62
CA ILE A 66 23.96 -11.07 -14.94
C ILE A 66 24.79 -12.03 -15.80
N PRO A 67 24.16 -12.96 -16.55
CA PRO A 67 24.89 -13.86 -17.42
C PRO A 67 25.61 -13.10 -18.55
N ASP A 68 26.85 -13.49 -18.84
CA ASP A 68 27.73 -12.77 -19.79
C ASP A 68 27.26 -12.83 -21.25
N ASP A 69 26.32 -13.70 -21.58
CA ASP A 69 25.70 -13.81 -22.90
C ASP A 69 24.72 -12.66 -23.20
N PHE A 70 24.34 -11.87 -22.20
CA PHE A 70 23.53 -10.67 -22.38
C PHE A 70 24.35 -9.46 -22.83
N ARG A 71 23.77 -8.70 -23.77
CA ARG A 71 24.22 -7.36 -24.15
C ARG A 71 23.57 -6.29 -23.27
N SER A 72 22.30 -6.47 -22.94
CA SER A 72 21.49 -5.50 -22.19
C SER A 72 20.38 -6.21 -21.41
N VAL A 73 20.10 -5.72 -20.21
CA VAL A 73 19.00 -6.17 -19.36
C VAL A 73 18.24 -4.95 -18.85
N ASN A 74 17.22 -4.53 -19.60
CA ASN A 74 16.41 -3.37 -19.27
C ASN A 74 15.32 -3.75 -18.25
N VAL A 75 15.30 -3.07 -17.12
CA VAL A 75 14.35 -3.25 -16.03
C VAL A 75 13.58 -1.97 -15.79
N THR A 76 12.26 -2.05 -15.81
CA THR A 76 11.36 -0.93 -15.49
C THR A 76 10.88 -1.02 -14.05
N LEU A 77 11.10 0.04 -13.30
CA LEU A 77 10.89 0.13 -11.86
C LEU A 77 9.81 1.14 -11.53
N GLN A 78 9.01 0.87 -10.50
CA GLN A 78 8.01 1.79 -9.99
C GLN A 78 7.92 1.69 -8.47
N VAL A 79 7.82 2.83 -7.79
CA VAL A 79 7.58 2.87 -6.34
C VAL A 79 6.09 3.05 -6.09
N VAL A 80 5.56 2.26 -5.16
CA VAL A 80 4.17 2.34 -4.71
C VAL A 80 4.14 2.65 -3.23
N PHE A 81 3.34 3.62 -2.83
CA PHE A 81 3.06 3.99 -1.44
C PHE A 81 1.63 3.62 -1.07
N VAL A 82 1.40 3.23 0.17
CA VAL A 82 0.09 2.78 0.65
C VAL A 82 -0.41 3.63 1.80
N GLU A 83 -1.71 3.90 1.80
CA GLU A 83 -2.39 4.57 2.91
C GLU A 83 -2.59 3.62 4.10
N ARG A 84 -2.72 2.31 3.85
CA ARG A 84 -2.91 1.29 4.87
C ARG A 84 -1.88 0.17 4.72
N SER A 85 -1.34 -0.31 5.83
CA SER A 85 -0.29 -1.34 5.85
C SER A 85 -0.79 -2.71 5.37
N GLU A 86 -2.08 -2.96 5.46
CA GLU A 86 -2.77 -4.15 4.98
C GLU A 86 -2.95 -4.14 3.45
N ASP A 87 -2.92 -2.96 2.83
CA ASP A 87 -3.10 -2.79 1.38
C ASP A 87 -1.81 -2.98 0.59
N VAL A 88 -0.73 -3.33 1.27
CA VAL A 88 0.53 -3.76 0.69
C VAL A 88 0.26 -4.75 -0.45
N GLY A 89 -0.33 -5.93 -0.21
CA GLY A 89 -0.66 -6.88 -1.30
C GLY A 89 -1.63 -6.35 -2.37
N PRO A 90 -2.81 -5.81 -2.00
CA PRO A 90 -3.80 -5.29 -2.94
C PRO A 90 -3.32 -4.14 -3.84
N CYS A 91 -2.44 -3.25 -3.34
CA CYS A 91 -1.91 -2.10 -4.09
C CYS A 91 -0.90 -2.50 -5.16
N TRP A 92 -0.32 -3.69 -5.08
CA TRP A 92 0.54 -4.23 -6.12
C TRP A 92 0.23 -5.70 -6.39
N ARG A 93 -0.44 -5.94 -7.51
CA ARG A 93 -0.70 -7.30 -7.97
C ARG A 93 0.53 -7.81 -8.70
N GLU A 94 1.13 -8.87 -8.18
CA GLU A 94 2.09 -9.66 -8.99
C GLU A 94 1.33 -10.12 -10.23
N THR A 95 1.74 -9.63 -11.40
CA THR A 95 1.14 -10.03 -12.66
C THR A 95 1.93 -11.23 -13.14
N TYR A 96 1.56 -12.42 -12.67
CA TYR A 96 2.20 -13.64 -13.13
C TYR A 96 1.85 -13.86 -14.60
N THR A 97 2.77 -13.49 -15.49
CA THR A 97 2.66 -13.78 -16.92
C THR A 97 3.45 -15.04 -17.25
N GLY A 98 2.80 -16.06 -17.79
CA GLY A 98 3.42 -17.29 -18.28
C GLY A 98 2.44 -18.48 -18.25
N PRO A 99 2.84 -19.67 -18.75
CA PRO A 99 1.92 -20.80 -18.86
C PRO A 99 1.52 -21.44 -17.52
N TYR A 100 2.10 -20.95 -16.41
CA TYR A 100 1.71 -21.31 -15.04
C TYR A 100 1.16 -20.09 -14.27
N GLU A 101 0.42 -19.22 -14.96
CA GLU A 101 -0.36 -18.19 -14.28
C GLU A 101 -1.29 -18.88 -13.26
N PRO A 102 -1.16 -18.59 -11.95
CA PRO A 102 -2.02 -19.21 -10.96
C PRO A 102 -3.46 -18.78 -11.22
N THR A 103 -4.42 -19.69 -10.99
CA THR A 103 -5.83 -19.30 -10.92
C THR A 103 -5.94 -18.16 -9.91
N ILE A 104 -6.33 -16.98 -10.38
CA ILE A 104 -6.39 -15.77 -9.56
C ILE A 104 -7.45 -16.00 -8.49
N THR A 105 -7.02 -16.36 -7.27
CA THR A 105 -7.85 -16.19 -6.09
C THR A 105 -8.14 -14.69 -6.01
N PRO A 106 -9.41 -14.24 -6.02
CA PRO A 106 -9.72 -12.83 -5.96
C PRO A 106 -9.06 -12.21 -4.73
N ILE A 107 -8.11 -11.32 -4.97
CA ILE A 107 -7.54 -10.47 -3.91
C ILE A 107 -8.57 -9.38 -3.68
N ALA A 108 -8.96 -9.19 -2.42
CA ALA A 108 -9.84 -8.09 -2.05
C ALA A 108 -9.24 -6.76 -2.54
N PRO A 109 -10.06 -5.80 -3.00
CA PRO A 109 -9.57 -4.47 -3.32
C PRO A 109 -8.90 -3.85 -2.09
N PRO A 110 -7.94 -2.92 -2.28
CA PRO A 110 -7.35 -2.21 -1.16
C PRO A 110 -8.44 -1.47 -0.36
N SER A 111 -8.28 -1.45 0.95
CA SER A 111 -9.17 -0.77 1.91
C SER A 111 -8.97 0.74 1.95
N GLY A 112 -7.80 1.22 1.51
CA GLY A 112 -7.42 2.61 1.27
C GLY A 112 -6.80 2.81 -0.12
N ASP A 113 -6.22 3.99 -0.35
CA ASP A 113 -5.65 4.34 -1.65
C ASP A 113 -4.20 3.82 -1.83
N CYS A 114 -3.80 3.73 -3.09
CA CYS A 114 -2.41 3.48 -3.51
C CYS A 114 -1.89 4.68 -4.31
N HIS A 115 -0.66 5.12 -4.05
CA HIS A 115 0.03 6.13 -4.84
C HIS A 115 1.20 5.51 -5.60
N ARG A 116 1.29 5.74 -6.91
CA ARG A 116 2.35 5.18 -7.76
C ARG A 116 3.20 6.29 -8.35
N SER A 117 4.52 6.08 -8.35
CA SER A 117 5.46 6.97 -9.02
C SER A 117 5.38 6.81 -10.55
N GLU A 118 6.02 7.73 -11.27
CA GLU A 118 6.39 7.48 -12.66
C GLU A 118 7.36 6.28 -12.74
N PRO A 119 7.24 5.44 -13.79
CA PRO A 119 8.15 4.33 -13.99
C PRO A 119 9.52 4.81 -14.48
N VAL A 120 10.59 4.14 -14.07
CA VAL A 120 11.97 4.41 -14.49
C VAL A 120 12.58 3.14 -15.07
N THR A 121 13.17 3.22 -16.26
CA THR A 121 13.87 2.09 -16.89
C THR A 121 15.37 2.24 -16.74
N LEU A 122 16.02 1.17 -16.31
CA LEU A 122 17.48 1.06 -16.16
C LEU A 122 17.99 -0.14 -16.95
N ASP A 123 19.17 -0.03 -17.56
CA ASP A 123 19.89 -1.18 -18.06
C ASP A 123 20.84 -1.71 -16.98
N LEU A 124 20.59 -2.92 -16.48
CA LEU A 124 21.42 -3.51 -15.43
C LEU A 124 22.84 -3.83 -15.90
N THR A 125 23.09 -3.99 -17.21
CA THR A 125 24.47 -4.22 -17.68
C THR A 125 25.33 -2.96 -17.64
N ASP A 126 24.69 -1.79 -17.52
CA ASP A 126 25.34 -0.47 -17.48
C ASP A 126 25.35 0.12 -16.06
N LEU A 127 24.94 -0.64 -15.04
CA LEU A 127 24.98 -0.22 -13.64
C LEU A 127 26.31 -0.66 -13.01
N ASP A 128 27.22 0.29 -12.80
CA ASP A 128 28.48 0.07 -12.07
C ASP A 128 28.21 -0.12 -10.54
N ASP A 129 28.41 0.92 -9.72
CA ASP A 129 28.28 0.87 -8.25
C ASP A 129 26.84 1.11 -7.74
N GLY A 130 25.91 1.24 -8.67
CA GLY A 130 24.49 1.48 -8.48
C GLY A 130 24.03 2.89 -8.84
N GLN A 131 22.77 2.98 -9.26
CA GLN A 131 22.11 4.20 -9.70
C GLN A 131 21.04 4.63 -8.69
N SER A 132 21.12 5.88 -8.23
CA SER A 132 20.03 6.50 -7.47
C SER A 132 18.89 6.87 -8.40
N LEU A 133 17.67 6.58 -7.99
CA LEU A 133 16.45 7.04 -8.67
C LEU A 133 16.02 8.44 -8.22
N GLY A 134 16.83 9.10 -7.38
CA GLY A 134 16.44 10.32 -6.70
C GLY A 134 15.38 10.08 -5.62
N ARG A 135 14.89 11.17 -5.04
CA ARG A 135 13.85 11.12 -4.01
C ARG A 135 12.48 10.97 -4.67
N VAL A 136 11.79 9.89 -4.35
CA VAL A 136 10.41 9.65 -4.75
C VAL A 136 9.49 10.06 -3.60
N THR A 137 8.48 10.88 -3.89
CA THR A 137 7.59 11.44 -2.87
C THR A 137 6.14 11.07 -3.11
N ALA A 138 5.34 11.03 -2.04
CA ALA A 138 3.91 10.86 -2.07
C ALA A 138 3.22 11.88 -1.14
N PRO A 139 1.92 12.17 -1.34
CA PRO A 139 1.13 12.90 -0.36
C PRO A 139 1.23 12.27 1.04
N GLY A 140 1.19 13.09 2.09
CA GLY A 140 1.48 12.64 3.46
C GLY A 140 0.53 11.59 4.04
N ARG A 141 -0.61 11.33 3.39
CA ARG A 141 -1.56 10.26 3.77
C ARG A 141 -1.09 8.85 3.39
N PHE A 142 -0.08 8.71 2.52
CA PHE A 142 0.47 7.41 2.11
C PHE A 142 1.66 7.02 2.98
N ASP A 143 1.47 7.03 4.30
CA ASP A 143 2.53 6.87 5.29
C ASP A 143 2.54 5.50 5.99
N ALA A 144 1.75 4.53 5.51
CA ALA A 144 1.67 3.21 6.10
C ALA A 144 2.67 2.19 5.51
N GLY A 145 3.30 2.51 4.39
CA GLY A 145 4.33 1.67 3.77
C GLY A 145 4.66 2.06 2.34
N HIS A 146 5.69 1.43 1.80
CA HIS A 146 6.10 1.58 0.41
C HIS A 146 6.76 0.32 -0.14
N ALA A 147 6.77 0.19 -1.47
CA ALA A 147 7.42 -0.91 -2.17
C ALA A 147 8.07 -0.45 -3.47
N MET A 148 9.22 -1.04 -3.80
CA MET A 148 9.82 -0.99 -5.13
C MET A 148 9.38 -2.21 -5.93
N LEU A 149 8.83 -1.99 -7.11
CA LEU A 149 8.35 -3.03 -8.01
C LEU A 149 9.14 -3.04 -9.31
N VAL A 150 9.51 -4.22 -9.77
CA VAL A 150 9.94 -4.47 -11.14
C VAL A 150 8.68 -4.76 -11.97
N THR A 151 8.32 -3.84 -12.85
CA THR A 151 7.07 -3.87 -13.62
C THR A 151 7.22 -4.41 -15.03
N ASN A 152 8.43 -4.33 -15.59
CA ASN A 152 8.79 -4.97 -16.86
C ASN A 152 10.28 -5.34 -16.84
N VAL A 153 10.64 -6.45 -17.48
CA VAL A 153 12.04 -6.80 -17.80
C VAL A 153 12.13 -7.28 -19.23
N THR A 154 13.07 -6.70 -19.97
CA THR A 154 13.46 -7.15 -21.31
C THR A 154 14.96 -7.36 -21.35
N ALA A 155 15.41 -8.50 -21.85
CA ALA A 155 16.82 -8.79 -22.00
C ALA A 155 17.15 -9.15 -23.45
N THR A 156 18.34 -8.74 -23.90
CA THR A 156 18.82 -8.98 -25.26
C THR A 156 20.18 -9.62 -25.19
N TYR A 157 20.33 -10.77 -25.85
CA TYR A 157 21.59 -11.47 -25.97
C TYR A 157 22.59 -10.69 -26.84
N ARG A 158 23.88 -11.00 -26.73
CA ARG A 158 24.93 -10.40 -27.56
C ARG A 158 24.79 -10.66 -29.06
N ASN A 159 24.10 -11.73 -29.43
CA ASN A 159 23.74 -12.03 -30.83
C ASN A 159 22.55 -11.17 -31.34
N GLY A 160 21.96 -10.31 -30.49
CA GLY A 160 20.84 -9.43 -30.81
C GLY A 160 19.44 -10.02 -30.61
N THR A 161 19.31 -11.30 -30.25
CA THR A 161 17.99 -11.90 -30.01
C THR A 161 17.45 -11.53 -28.64
N ALA A 162 16.14 -11.32 -28.52
CA ALA A 162 15.50 -11.11 -27.23
C ALA A 162 15.44 -12.43 -26.46
N ALA A 163 15.73 -12.39 -25.15
CA ALA A 163 15.41 -13.52 -24.28
C ALA A 163 13.91 -13.59 -24.07
N THR A 164 13.39 -14.81 -24.12
CA THR A 164 11.99 -15.12 -23.83
C THR A 164 11.88 -15.77 -22.47
N GLY A 165 10.73 -15.66 -21.81
CA GLY A 165 10.48 -16.41 -20.58
C GLY A 165 11.32 -15.94 -19.39
N ILE A 166 11.26 -14.65 -19.05
CA ILE A 166 11.86 -14.11 -17.81
C ILE A 166 10.79 -14.08 -16.71
N ARG A 167 10.94 -14.92 -15.68
CA ARG A 167 10.05 -14.93 -14.52
C ARG A 167 10.27 -13.67 -13.68
N GLY A 168 9.17 -13.06 -13.23
CA GLY A 168 9.21 -11.85 -12.42
C GLY A 168 9.41 -10.57 -13.25
N ALA A 169 9.30 -10.65 -14.58
CA ALA A 169 9.29 -9.47 -15.44
C ALA A 169 8.13 -8.52 -15.10
N SER A 170 6.99 -9.04 -14.64
CA SER A 170 5.73 -8.29 -14.53
C SER A 170 5.24 -8.20 -13.07
N GLY A 171 5.80 -7.30 -12.28
CA GLY A 171 5.33 -6.98 -10.93
C GLY A 171 6.09 -7.66 -9.80
N LYS A 172 7.35 -8.06 -10.00
CA LYS A 172 8.20 -8.61 -8.93
C LYS A 172 8.43 -7.54 -7.85
N ARG A 173 8.16 -7.90 -6.59
CA ARG A 173 8.46 -7.07 -5.42
C ARG A 173 9.96 -7.11 -5.17
N ALA A 174 10.64 -5.98 -5.37
CA ALA A 174 12.08 -5.87 -5.20
C ALA A 174 12.45 -5.47 -3.76
N ASN A 175 11.62 -4.65 -3.13
CA ASN A 175 11.72 -4.28 -1.73
C ASN A 175 10.35 -3.85 -1.22
N VAL A 176 9.99 -4.25 -0.01
CA VAL A 176 8.73 -3.90 0.65
C VAL A 176 9.04 -3.48 2.06
N VAL A 177 8.55 -2.31 2.46
CA VAL A 177 8.77 -1.74 3.78
C VAL A 177 7.44 -1.28 4.35
N THR A 178 7.16 -1.69 5.59
CA THR A 178 5.99 -1.24 6.35
C THR A 178 6.37 -0.04 7.22
N GLY A 179 5.41 0.84 7.43
CA GLY A 179 5.58 2.06 8.22
C GLY A 179 5.95 3.29 7.38
N ARG A 180 6.28 4.38 8.08
CA ARG A 180 6.44 5.71 7.47
C ARG A 180 7.57 5.74 6.43
N PRO A 181 7.29 6.08 5.16
CA PRO A 181 8.31 6.15 4.12
C PRO A 181 9.37 7.20 4.46
N ALA A 182 10.59 6.73 4.64
CA ALA A 182 11.76 7.54 4.94
C ALA A 182 13.05 6.84 4.52
N GLY A 183 14.12 7.64 4.43
CA GLY A 183 15.49 7.15 4.27
C GLY A 183 15.82 6.68 2.85
N ARG A 184 16.99 6.06 2.76
CA ARG A 184 17.58 5.52 1.54
C ARG A 184 17.58 4.00 1.63
N HIS A 185 17.10 3.35 0.57
CA HIS A 185 17.00 1.90 0.45
C HIS A 185 17.90 1.41 -0.68
N ARG A 186 18.59 0.29 -0.47
CA ARG A 186 19.41 -0.34 -1.51
C ARG A 186 18.76 -1.62 -1.99
N VAL A 187 18.68 -1.75 -3.32
CA VAL A 187 18.13 -2.93 -3.99
C VAL A 187 19.14 -3.43 -5.00
N THR A 188 19.54 -4.69 -4.91
CA THR A 188 20.35 -5.38 -5.91
C THR A 188 19.43 -6.25 -6.76
N LEU A 189 19.51 -6.08 -8.08
CA LEU A 189 18.75 -6.85 -9.06
C LEU A 189 19.68 -7.72 -9.88
N SER A 190 19.40 -9.01 -9.93
CA SER A 190 20.16 -10.00 -10.68
C SER A 190 19.25 -10.69 -11.69
N LEU A 191 19.81 -11.09 -12.82
CA LEU A 191 19.18 -12.03 -13.74
C LEU A 191 19.86 -13.38 -13.53
N ALA A 192 19.12 -14.41 -13.17
CA ALA A 192 19.70 -15.73 -12.96
C ALA A 192 19.08 -16.74 -13.94
N PRO A 193 19.82 -17.79 -14.34
CA PRO A 193 19.23 -18.89 -15.08
C PRO A 193 18.16 -19.58 -14.22
N TYR A 194 17.09 -20.00 -14.86
CA TYR A 194 16.01 -20.74 -14.23
C TYR A 194 15.90 -22.10 -14.93
N THR A 195 16.07 -23.19 -14.17
CA THR A 195 16.16 -24.54 -14.74
C THR A 195 14.81 -25.15 -15.05
N ASP A 196 13.73 -24.61 -14.49
CA ASP A 196 12.39 -25.18 -14.62
C ASP A 196 11.63 -24.50 -15.77
N ARG A 197 11.27 -25.29 -16.77
CA ARG A 197 10.41 -24.82 -17.86
C ARG A 197 9.09 -24.36 -17.24
N PRO A 198 8.64 -23.16 -17.64
CA PRO A 198 8.71 -22.58 -18.97
C PRO A 198 9.67 -21.39 -19.08
N TYR A 199 10.32 -21.00 -17.98
CA TYR A 199 11.15 -19.81 -17.93
C TYR A 199 12.60 -20.22 -18.09
N ASP A 200 13.34 -19.43 -18.87
CA ASP A 200 14.77 -19.63 -19.05
C ASP A 200 15.56 -18.82 -18.00
N TYR A 201 14.96 -17.73 -17.50
CA TYR A 201 15.56 -16.86 -16.49
C TYR A 201 14.53 -16.37 -15.47
N TRP A 202 15.02 -15.82 -14.37
CA TRP A 202 14.22 -15.13 -13.38
C TRP A 202 14.95 -13.92 -12.80
N ILE A 203 14.18 -12.90 -12.44
CA ILE A 203 14.68 -11.74 -11.73
C ILE A 203 14.71 -12.03 -10.22
N VAL A 204 15.91 -11.90 -9.66
CA VAL A 204 16.17 -11.99 -8.23
C VAL A 204 16.39 -10.58 -7.70
N ALA A 205 15.77 -10.29 -6.57
CA ALA A 205 15.89 -9.01 -5.90
C ALA A 205 16.33 -9.25 -4.46
N GLU A 206 17.37 -8.53 -4.06
CA GLU A 206 17.90 -8.53 -2.70
C GLU A 206 17.86 -7.10 -2.18
N SER A 207 17.27 -6.91 -1.00
CA SER A 207 17.25 -5.61 -0.34
C SER A 207 18.11 -5.63 0.90
N ALA A 208 18.97 -4.63 1.05
CA ALA A 208 19.67 -4.36 2.30
C ALA A 208 18.87 -3.34 3.12
N ALA A 209 18.68 -3.65 4.41
CA ALA A 209 18.09 -2.74 5.39
C ALA A 209 19.06 -1.60 5.77
#